data_AF-A0A534ME16-F1
#
_entry.id   AF-A0A534ME16-F1
#
_cell.length_a   1.000
_cell.length_b   1.000
_cell.length_c   1.000
_cell.angle_alpha   90.00
_cell.angle_beta   90.00
_cell.angle_gamma   90.00
#
_symmetry.space_group_name_H-M   'P 1'
#
loop_
_entity.id
_entity.type
_entity.pdbx_description
1 polymer ?
#
loop_
_entity_poly.entity_id
_entity_poly.type
_entity_poly.pdbx_seq_one_letter_code
_entity_poly.pdbx_strand_id
1 'polypeptide(L)'
;MKLSHNAKILALLLLMFIACGILLTPLGFETRASAVLGNPASLPWLGLGFSGLILNAVSLILLFVGARIASILATIGSIGSAFLFLADQAGVAVSIRPPPTITAVEIVATVLIVAIVCFASRVYRETGLELGRAT
;
A
#
# COMPACT_ATOMS: atom_id res chain seq x y z
N MET A 1 -18.78 -5.11 14.80
CA MET A 1 -17.89 -6.27 15.01
C MET A 1 -16.65 -5.82 15.77
N LYS A 2 -16.16 -6.61 16.72
CA LYS A 2 -14.95 -6.27 17.49
C LYS A 2 -13.73 -6.82 16.73
N LEU A 3 -12.90 -5.95 16.16
CA LEU A 3 -11.67 -6.38 15.49
C LEU A 3 -10.69 -7.05 16.48
N SER A 4 -9.99 -8.09 15.99
CA SER A 4 -8.83 -8.66 16.70
C SER A 4 -7.75 -7.60 16.91
N HIS A 5 -6.85 -7.82 17.88
CA HIS A 5 -5.77 -6.87 18.15
C HIS A 5 -4.88 -6.67 16.91
N ASN A 6 -4.54 -7.75 16.20
CA ASN A 6 -3.76 -7.70 14.97
C ASN A 6 -4.50 -6.98 13.84
N ALA A 7 -5.82 -7.17 13.72
CA ALA A 7 -6.63 -6.45 12.74
C ALA A 7 -6.67 -4.94 13.01
N LYS A 8 -6.68 -4.51 14.28
CA LYS A 8 -6.61 -3.08 14.64
C LYS A 8 -5.27 -2.45 14.27
N ILE A 9 -4.17 -3.17 14.52
CA ILE A 9 -2.84 -2.73 14.10
C ILE A 9 -2.77 -2.63 12.57
N LEU A 10 -3.27 -3.64 11.86
CA LEU A 10 -3.33 -3.62 10.41
C LEU A 10 -4.14 -2.44 9.87
N ALA A 11 -5.29 -2.12 10.50
CA ALA A 11 -6.08 -0.96 10.13
C ALA A 11 -5.32 0.36 10.29
N LEU A 12 -4.58 0.53 11.39
CA LEU A 12 -3.74 1.72 11.61
C LEU A 12 -2.61 1.81 10.57
N LEU A 13 -1.93 0.70 10.29
CA LEU A 13 -0.87 0.66 9.29
C LEU A 13 -1.38 1.00 7.88
N LEU A 14 -2.54 0.44 7.50
CA LEU A 14 -3.19 0.76 6.23
C LEU A 14 -3.56 2.24 6.16
N LEU A 15 -4.11 2.82 7.23
CA LEU A 15 -4.43 4.24 7.29
C LEU A 15 -3.19 5.12 7.09
N MET A 16 -2.10 4.82 7.79
CA MET A 16 -0.83 5.53 7.66
C MET A 16 -0.25 5.40 6.25
N PHE A 17 -0.32 4.20 5.67
CA PHE A 17 0.15 3.95 4.32
C PHE A 17 -0.68 4.72 3.28
N ILE A 18 -2.00 4.76 3.42
CA ILE A 18 -2.88 5.54 2.55
C ILE A 18 -2.54 7.03 2.63
N ALA A 19 -2.30 7.55 3.83
CA ALA A 19 -1.89 8.95 4.00
C ALA A 19 -0.57 9.25 3.28
N CYS A 20 0.44 8.37 3.43
CA CYS A 20 1.70 8.48 2.69
C CYS A 20 1.48 8.38 1.18
N GLY A 21 0.64 7.45 0.73
CA GLY A 21 0.32 7.24 -0.68
C GLY A 21 -0.33 8.46 -1.31
N ILE A 22 -1.28 9.12 -0.63
CA ILE A 22 -1.88 10.39 -1.08
C ILE A 22 -0.80 11.48 -1.20
N LEU A 23 0.11 11.56 -0.22
CA LEU A 23 1.21 12.51 -0.22
C LEU A 23 2.14 12.35 -1.44
N LEU A 24 2.36 11.10 -1.86
CA LEU A 24 3.18 10.69 -3.01
C LEU A 24 2.43 10.80 -4.36
N THR A 25 1.15 11.15 -4.37
CA THR A 25 0.44 11.36 -5.64
C THR A 25 0.71 12.75 -6.24
N PRO A 26 0.50 12.93 -7.55
CA PRO A 26 0.49 14.25 -8.21
C PRO A 26 -0.46 15.28 -7.58
N LEU A 27 -1.48 14.84 -6.84
CA LEU A 27 -2.42 15.70 -6.12
C LEU A 27 -1.90 16.14 -4.74
N GLY A 28 -0.83 15.52 -4.26
CA GLY A 28 -0.16 15.81 -2.98
C GLY A 28 1.09 16.65 -3.16
N PHE A 29 2.26 16.07 -2.84
CA PHE A 29 3.57 16.73 -2.87
C PHE A 29 4.44 16.31 -4.07
N GLU A 30 3.94 15.49 -4.99
CA GLU A 30 4.74 15.00 -6.11
C GLU A 30 5.06 16.13 -7.11
N THR A 31 6.20 16.79 -6.89
CA THR A 31 6.66 17.95 -7.68
C THR A 31 7.06 17.57 -9.11
N ARG A 32 7.12 16.27 -9.45
CA ARG A 32 7.46 15.76 -10.77
C ARG A 32 6.22 15.37 -11.60
N ALA A 33 5.03 15.84 -11.24
CA ALA A 33 3.77 15.53 -11.93
C ALA A 33 3.85 15.73 -13.46
N SER A 34 4.53 16.76 -13.93
CA SER A 34 4.72 17.03 -15.37
C SER A 34 5.58 15.96 -16.07
N ALA A 35 6.60 15.42 -15.40
CA ALA A 35 7.44 14.34 -15.94
C ALA A 35 6.71 13.00 -15.95
N VAL A 36 5.86 12.75 -14.95
CA VAL A 36 5.03 11.53 -14.85
C VAL A 36 3.92 11.52 -15.89
N LEU A 37 3.24 12.65 -16.09
CA LEU A 37 2.11 12.75 -17.03
C LEU A 37 2.57 13.00 -18.47
N GLY A 38 3.76 13.57 -18.67
CA GLY A 38 4.33 13.88 -19.97
C GLY A 38 5.01 12.70 -20.68
N ASN A 39 5.24 11.58 -19.99
CA ASN A 39 5.89 10.40 -20.56
C ASN A 39 4.90 9.20 -20.58
N PRO A 40 4.57 8.64 -21.76
CA PRO A 40 3.71 7.46 -21.83
C PRO A 40 4.29 6.23 -21.09
N ALA A 41 5.61 6.13 -20.97
CA ALA A 41 6.27 5.02 -20.29
C ALA A 41 6.04 5.00 -18.76
N SER A 42 5.64 6.13 -18.14
CA SER A 42 5.30 6.19 -16.71
C SER A 42 3.85 5.81 -16.40
N LEU A 43 2.98 5.67 -17.41
CA LEU A 43 1.57 5.32 -17.21
C LEU A 43 1.35 3.97 -16.49
N PRO A 44 2.06 2.87 -16.83
CA PRO A 44 1.90 1.61 -16.10
C PRO A 44 2.27 1.73 -14.62
N TRP A 45 3.30 2.51 -14.31
CA TRP A 45 3.77 2.75 -12.94
C TRP A 45 2.77 3.60 -12.15
N LEU A 46 2.20 4.63 -12.79
CA LEU A 46 1.10 5.41 -12.22
C LEU A 46 -0.11 4.51 -11.92
N GLY A 47 -0.48 3.62 -12.85
CA GLY A 47 -1.54 2.64 -12.66
C GLY A 47 -1.25 1.68 -11.51
N LEU A 48 0.01 1.24 -11.36
CA LEU A 48 0.46 0.40 -10.23
C LEU A 48 0.35 1.16 -8.89
N GLY A 49 0.69 2.45 -8.87
CA GLY A 49 0.54 3.30 -7.69
C GLY A 49 -0.92 3.46 -7.26
N PHE A 50 -1.80 3.82 -8.20
CA PHE A 50 -3.22 3.97 -7.91
C PHE A 50 -3.88 2.65 -7.53
N SER A 51 -3.59 1.56 -8.24
CA SER A 51 -4.14 0.25 -7.90
C SER A 51 -3.68 -0.22 -6.51
N GLY A 52 -2.41 -0.05 -6.16
CA GLY A 52 -1.90 -0.35 -4.83
C GLY A 52 -2.58 0.48 -3.73
N LEU A 53 -2.78 1.78 -3.96
CA LEU A 53 -3.48 2.66 -3.01
C LEU A 53 -4.95 2.27 -2.84
N ILE A 54 -5.66 2.01 -3.95
CA ILE A 54 -7.06 1.60 -3.96
C ILE A 54 -7.22 0.26 -3.24
N LEU A 55 -6.38 -0.73 -3.53
CA LEU A 55 -6.43 -2.05 -2.87
C LEU A 55 -6.24 -1.93 -1.36
N ASN A 56 -5.31 -1.09 -0.90
CA ASN A 56 -5.10 -0.85 0.52
C ASN A 56 -6.28 -0.10 1.17
N ALA A 57 -6.88 0.87 0.47
CA ALA A 57 -8.09 1.56 0.95
C ALA A 57 -9.31 0.62 1.04
N VAL A 58 -9.53 -0.19 0.01
CA VAL A 58 -10.60 -1.20 -0.02
C VAL A 58 -10.35 -2.26 1.07
N SER A 59 -9.09 -2.68 1.28
CA SER A 59 -8.72 -3.56 2.38
C SER A 59 -9.09 -2.99 3.74
N LEU A 60 -8.82 -1.69 3.98
CA LEU A 60 -9.16 -1.04 5.24
C LEU A 60 -10.66 -1.11 5.53
N ILE A 61 -11.49 -0.90 4.52
CA ILE A 61 -12.95 -1.01 4.63
C ILE A 61 -13.36 -2.48 4.86
N LEU A 62 -12.78 -3.41 4.11
CA LEU A 62 -13.08 -4.84 4.22
C LEU A 62 -12.65 -5.46 5.54
N LEU A 63 -11.72 -4.87 6.30
CA LEU A 63 -11.35 -5.38 7.62
C LEU A 63 -12.55 -5.51 8.58
N PHE A 64 -13.60 -4.71 8.36
CA PHE A 64 -14.81 -4.72 9.17
C PHE A 64 -15.87 -5.74 8.72
N VAL A 65 -15.70 -6.36 7.54
CA VAL A 65 -16.69 -7.26 6.93
C VAL A 65 -16.11 -8.63 6.58
N GLY A 66 -14.89 -8.67 6.05
CA GLY A 66 -14.22 -9.88 5.59
C GLY A 66 -12.70 -9.79 5.79
N ALA A 67 -12.24 -10.01 7.03
CA ALA A 67 -10.83 -9.85 7.42
C ALA A 67 -9.84 -10.71 6.61
N ARG A 68 -10.27 -11.87 6.11
CA ARG A 68 -9.45 -12.73 5.23
C ARG A 68 -9.20 -12.08 3.87
N ILE A 69 -10.26 -11.57 3.23
CA ILE A 69 -10.18 -10.90 1.93
C ILE A 69 -9.40 -9.60 2.07
N ALA A 70 -9.65 -8.84 3.13
CA ALA A 70 -8.87 -7.65 3.47
C ALA A 70 -7.37 -7.96 3.53
N SER A 71 -6.98 -9.00 4.26
CA SER A 71 -5.56 -9.38 4.38
C SER A 71 -4.91 -9.72 3.03
N ILE A 72 -5.64 -10.39 2.13
CA ILE A 72 -5.15 -10.67 0.77
C ILE A 72 -4.96 -9.37 0.00
N LEU A 73 -5.96 -8.49 0.00
CA LEU A 73 -5.91 -7.21 -0.71
C LEU A 73 -4.79 -6.30 -0.19
N ALA A 74 -4.62 -6.20 1.14
CA ALA A 74 -3.52 -5.46 1.75
C ALA A 74 -2.16 -5.99 1.28
N THR A 75 -2.00 -7.31 1.21
CA THR A 75 -0.75 -7.95 0.78
C THR A 75 -0.46 -7.64 -0.69
N ILE A 76 -1.43 -7.85 -1.58
CA ILE A 76 -1.28 -7.59 -3.01
C ILE A 76 -1.00 -6.11 -3.26
N GLY A 77 -1.80 -5.22 -2.65
CA GLY A 77 -1.63 -3.78 -2.80
C GLY A 77 -0.26 -3.30 -2.31
N SER A 78 0.19 -3.79 -1.15
CA SER A 78 1.49 -3.41 -0.58
C SER A 78 2.67 -3.92 -1.38
N ILE A 79 2.61 -5.15 -1.90
CA ILE A 79 3.67 -5.68 -2.78
C ILE A 79 3.73 -4.88 -4.08
N GLY A 80 2.58 -4.58 -4.70
CA GLY A 80 2.53 -3.73 -5.90
C GLY A 80 3.15 -2.36 -5.67
N SER A 81 2.83 -1.72 -4.54
CA SER A 81 3.45 -0.44 -4.17
C SER A 81 4.95 -0.54 -3.89
N ALA A 82 5.44 -1.65 -3.34
CA ALA A 82 6.89 -1.85 -3.16
C ALA A 82 7.64 -1.88 -4.50
N PHE A 83 7.09 -2.57 -5.50
CA PHE A 83 7.65 -2.58 -6.85
C PHE A 83 7.69 -1.20 -7.47
N LEU A 84 6.65 -0.39 -7.27
CA LEU A 84 6.64 1.00 -7.72
C LEU A 84 7.78 1.81 -7.10
N PHE A 85 7.94 1.77 -5.77
CA PHE A 85 8.98 2.55 -5.09
C PHE A 85 10.39 2.11 -5.49
N LEU A 86 10.62 0.81 -5.66
CA LEU A 86 11.88 0.29 -6.19
C LEU A 86 12.13 0.78 -7.63
N ALA A 87 11.11 0.80 -8.47
CA ALA A 87 11.21 1.29 -9.84
C ALA A 87 11.45 2.80 -9.92
N ASP A 88 10.86 3.61 -9.04
CA ASP A 88 11.11 5.06 -8.99
C ASP A 88 12.54 5.36 -8.53
N GLN A 89 13.02 4.69 -7.48
CA GLN A 89 14.39 4.85 -6.99
C GLN A 89 15.45 4.38 -8.00
N ALA A 90 15.11 3.39 -8.84
CA ALA A 90 15.94 2.92 -9.94
C ALA A 90 15.89 3.83 -11.19
N GLY A 91 15.03 4.85 -11.22
CA GLY A 91 14.83 5.72 -12.38
C GLY A 91 14.08 5.05 -13.53
N VAL A 92 13.45 3.90 -13.29
CA VAL A 92 12.68 3.12 -14.28
C VAL A 92 11.25 3.65 -14.38
N ALA A 93 10.63 3.97 -13.23
CA ALA A 93 9.27 4.51 -13.22
C ALA A 93 9.23 5.93 -13.77
N VAL A 94 10.19 6.75 -13.38
CA VAL A 94 10.38 8.11 -13.85
C VAL A 94 11.87 8.37 -13.95
N SER A 95 12.31 8.98 -15.04
CA SER A 95 13.73 9.20 -15.34
C SER A 95 14.41 10.23 -14.44
N ILE A 96 13.63 11.05 -13.73
CA ILE A 96 14.12 12.07 -12.82
C ILE A 96 14.08 11.51 -11.42
N ARG A 97 15.21 11.55 -10.70
CA ARG A 97 15.27 11.04 -9.32
C ARG A 97 14.37 11.85 -8.37
N PRO A 98 13.69 11.21 -7.40
CA PRO A 98 12.82 11.94 -6.48
C PRO A 98 13.63 12.92 -5.60
N PRO A 99 13.09 14.12 -5.32
CA PRO A 99 13.69 15.03 -4.36
C PRO A 99 13.71 14.40 -2.95
N PRO A 100 14.61 14.86 -2.04
CA PRO A 100 14.84 14.23 -0.74
C PRO A 100 13.58 14.08 0.13
N THR A 101 12.66 15.03 0.05
CA THR A 101 11.38 15.00 0.79
C THR A 101 10.50 13.83 0.35
N ILE A 102 10.41 13.58 -0.95
CA ILE A 102 9.64 12.47 -1.52
C ILE A 102 10.31 11.15 -1.19
N THR A 103 11.63 11.06 -1.32
CA THR A 103 12.40 9.87 -0.91
C THR A 103 12.19 9.52 0.57
N ALA A 104 12.13 10.51 1.46
CA ALA A 104 11.84 10.26 2.87
C ALA A 104 10.45 9.62 3.07
N VAL A 105 9.44 10.10 2.35
CA VAL A 105 8.08 9.55 2.42
C VAL A 105 8.03 8.14 1.81
N GLU A 106 8.75 7.87 0.73
CA GLU A 106 8.87 6.53 0.14
C GLU A 106 9.55 5.53 1.08
N ILE A 107 10.58 5.96 1.82
CA ILE A 107 11.23 5.13 2.84
C ILE A 107 10.22 4.77 3.94
N VAL A 108 9.49 5.76 4.47
CA VAL A 108 8.45 5.53 5.48
C VAL A 108 7.37 4.59 4.95
N ALA A 109 6.88 4.82 3.73
CA ALA A 109 5.89 3.98 3.08
C ALA A 109 6.39 2.53 2.86
N THR A 110 7.67 2.36 2.55
CA THR A 110 8.30 1.03 2.39
C THR A 110 8.36 0.28 3.72
N VAL A 111 8.71 0.96 4.82
CA VAL A 111 8.66 0.35 6.17
C VAL A 111 7.23 -0.05 6.53
N LEU A 112 6.25 0.79 6.22
CA LEU A 112 4.84 0.48 6.41
C LEU A 112 4.40 -0.75 5.60
N ILE A 113 4.83 -0.88 4.35
CA ILE A 113 4.54 -2.06 3.50
C ILE A 113 5.00 -3.34 4.18
N VAL A 114 6.24 -3.39 4.69
CA VAL A 114 6.77 -4.58 5.36
C VAL A 114 5.93 -4.94 6.59
N ALA A 115 5.55 -3.93 7.39
CA ALA A 115 4.68 -4.11 8.53
C ALA A 115 3.29 -4.61 8.12
N ILE A 116 2.69 -4.02 7.07
CA ILE A 116 1.38 -4.42 6.55
C ILE A 116 1.40 -5.87 6.11
N VAL A 117 2.39 -6.31 5.33
CA VAL A 117 2.49 -7.70 4.87
C VAL A 117 2.61 -8.67 6.06
N CYS A 118 3.39 -8.30 7.08
CA CYS A 118 3.54 -9.11 8.29
C CYS A 118 2.21 -9.25 9.05
N PHE A 119 1.51 -8.15 9.29
CA PHE A 119 0.24 -8.16 10.04
C PHE A 119 -0.93 -8.72 9.22
N ALA A 120 -0.98 -8.48 7.91
CA ALA A 120 -1.93 -9.12 7.00
C ALA A 120 -1.79 -10.63 7.04
N SER A 121 -0.55 -11.15 7.03
CA SER A 121 -0.30 -12.60 7.16
C SER A 121 -0.81 -13.15 8.50
N ARG A 122 -0.67 -12.40 9.59
CA ARG A 122 -1.19 -12.79 10.92
C ARG A 122 -2.71 -12.80 10.94
N VAL A 123 -3.35 -11.74 10.46
CA VAL A 123 -4.83 -11.64 10.39
C VAL A 123 -5.41 -12.72 9.49
N TYR A 124 -4.77 -13.02 8.36
CA TYR A 124 -5.16 -14.13 7.49
C TYR A 124 -5.17 -15.48 8.23
N ARG A 125 -4.09 -15.78 8.99
CA ARG A 125 -4.00 -17.03 9.76
C ARG A 125 -5.04 -17.12 10.86
N GLU A 126 -5.31 -16.02 11.59
CA GLU A 126 -6.36 -15.97 12.61
C GLU A 126 -7.71 -16.34 12.03
N THR A 127 -8.09 -15.73 10.89
CA THR A 127 -9.38 -16.00 10.25
C THR A 127 -9.51 -17.44 9.75
N GLY A 128 -8.42 -18.08 9.32
CA GLY A 128 -8.42 -19.50 8.92
C GLY A 128 -8.61 -20.43 10.11
N LEU A 129 -8.00 -20.12 11.26
CA LEU A 129 -8.14 -20.89 12.50
C LEU A 129 -9.55 -20.81 13.08
N GLU A 130 -10.18 -19.64 13.01
CA GLU A 130 -11.57 -19.47 13.44
C GLU A 130 -12.55 -20.25 12.58
N LEU A 131 -12.34 -20.26 11.24
CA LEU A 131 -13.18 -21.03 10.33
C LEU A 131 -13.06 -22.54 10.56
N GLY A 132 -11.84 -23.05 10.81
CA GLY A 132 -11.61 -24.47 11.07
C GLY A 132 -12.07 -24.96 12.45
N ARG A 133 -12.35 -24.06 13.41
CA ARG A 133 -12.99 -24.41 14.69
C ARG A 133 -14.52 -24.44 14.62
N ALA A 134 -15.11 -23.83 13.60
CA ALA A 134 -16.55 -23.75 13.39
C ALA A 134 -17.12 -24.92 12.57
N THR A 135 -16.24 -25.74 11.98
CA THR A 135 -16.55 -26.97 11.22
C THR A 135 -16.20 -28.20 12.03
#